data_AF-A0A1G8VML9-F1
#
_entry.id   AF-A0A1G8VML9-F1
#
_cell.length_a   1.000
_cell.length_b   1.000
_cell.length_c   1.000
_cell.angle_alpha   90.00
_cell.angle_beta   90.00
_cell.angle_gamma   90.00
#
_symmetry.space_group_name_H-M   'P 1'
#
loop_
_entity.id
_entity.type
_entity.pdbx_description
1 polymer ?
#
loop_
_entity_poly.entity_id
_entity_poly.type
_entity_poly.pdbx_seq_one_letter_code
_entity_poly.pdbx_strand_id
1 'polypeptide(L)' 'MVIPGYDPRDLDEMLESRADTADVKARLTDAEWAAYRNGEESLIDLLDSQALHDLAETNDLPIDVPESQAE' A
#
# COMPACT_ATOMS: atom_id res chain seq x y z
N MET A 1 -13.26 1.76 -3.16
CA MET A 1 -13.76 0.58 -2.41
C MET A 1 -13.05 0.56 -1.08
N VAL A 2 -13.74 0.20 0.01
CA VAL A 2 -13.14 0.08 1.34
C VAL A 2 -12.77 -1.38 1.52
N ILE A 3 -11.48 -1.68 1.70
CA ILE A 3 -11.03 -3.03 2.04
C ILE A 3 -11.62 -3.31 3.43
N PRO A 4 -12.55 -4.29 3.59
CA PRO A 4 -13.23 -4.49 4.87
C PRO A 4 -12.24 -5.09 5.86
N GLY A 5 -11.68 -4.24 6.73
CA GLY A 5 -10.78 -4.67 7.81
C GLY A 5 -9.61 -3.73 8.12
N TYR A 6 -9.26 -2.80 7.23
CA TYR A 6 -8.13 -1.87 7.44
C TYR A 6 -8.55 -0.40 7.28
N ASP A 7 -8.07 0.46 8.19
CA ASP A 7 -8.10 1.90 7.97
C ASP A 7 -7.03 2.24 6.92
N PRO A 8 -7.37 2.99 5.86
CA PRO A 8 -6.42 3.36 4.82
C PRO A 8 -5.18 4.09 5.39
N ARG A 9 -5.33 4.79 6.51
CA ARG A 9 -4.25 5.57 7.13
C ARG A 9 -3.21 4.69 7.82
N ASP A 10 -3.63 3.63 8.50
CA ASP A 10 -2.71 2.67 9.13
C ASP A 10 -1.88 1.91 8.09
N LEU A 11 -2.48 1.58 6.94
CA LEU A 11 -1.78 0.92 5.84
C LEU A 11 -0.67 1.81 5.27
N ASP A 12 -0.96 3.10 5.06
CA ASP A 12 0.01 4.08 4.55
C ASP A 12 1.20 4.21 5.51
N GLU A 13 0.96 4.39 6.81
CA GLU A 13 2.04 4.45 7.83
C GLU A 13 2.85 3.15 7.91
N MET A 14 2.20 1.98 7.80
CA MET A 14 2.90 0.69 7.82
C MET A 14 3.79 0.50 6.60
N LEU A 15 3.30 0.89 5.42
CA LEU A 15 4.07 0.87 4.18
C LEU A 15 5.21 1.88 4.24
N GLU A 16 5.00 3.09 4.73
CA GLU A 16 6.07 4.07 4.96
C GLU A 16 7.14 3.58 5.92
N SER A 17 6.74 2.86 6.97
CA SER A 17 7.65 2.41 8.02
C SER A 17 8.43 1.13 7.66
N ARG A 18 7.90 0.28 6.79
CA ARG A 18 8.46 -1.05 6.52
C ARG A 18 8.70 -1.35 5.05
N ALA A 19 7.95 -0.74 4.14
CA ALA A 19 8.21 -0.92 2.72
C ALA A 19 9.48 -0.18 2.32
N ASP A 20 10.36 -0.87 1.61
CA ASP A 20 11.57 -0.21 1.10
C ASP A 20 11.19 0.84 0.05
N THR A 21 11.82 2.00 0.13
CA THR A 21 11.65 3.09 -0.83
C THR A 21 11.87 2.62 -2.28
N ALA A 22 12.77 1.66 -2.50
CA ALA A 22 13.01 1.08 -3.83
C ALA A 22 11.81 0.26 -4.34
N ASP A 23 11.16 -0.52 -3.47
CA ASP A 23 9.99 -1.34 -3.81
C ASP A 23 8.75 -0.50 -4.10
N VAL A 24 8.57 0.58 -3.33
CA VAL A 24 7.51 1.57 -3.55
C VAL A 24 7.73 2.28 -4.88
N LYS A 25 8.96 2.76 -5.14
CA LYS A 25 9.30 3.43 -6.40
C LYS A 25 9.17 2.50 -7.61
N ALA A 26 9.41 1.20 -7.45
CA ALA A 26 9.27 0.24 -8.55
C ALA A 26 7.80 0.03 -8.98
N ARG A 27 6.85 0.29 -8.08
CA ARG A 27 5.41 0.14 -8.32
C ARG A 27 4.71 1.44 -8.70
N LEU A 28 5.39 2.59 -8.53
CA LEU A 28 4.90 3.91 -8.88
C LEU A 28 5.62 4.46 -10.12
N THR A 29 4.96 5.34 -10.87
CA THR A 29 5.62 6.17 -11.88
C THR A 29 6.41 7.30 -11.22
N ASP A 30 7.33 7.93 -11.96
CA ASP A 30 8.10 9.08 -11.45
C ASP A 30 7.20 10.26 -11.01
N ALA A 31 6.02 10.41 -11.61
CA ALA A 31 5.06 11.45 -11.23
C ALA A 31 4.37 11.14 -9.90
N GLU A 32 3.89 9.90 -9.73
CA GLU A 32 3.25 9.44 -8.50
C GLU A 32 4.25 9.37 -7.35
N TRP A 33 5.49 8.96 -7.63
CA TRP A 33 6.58 9.00 -6.66
C TRP A 33 6.88 10.42 -6.17
N ALA A 34 6.80 11.42 -7.05
CA ALA A 34 6.99 12.80 -6.67
C ALA A 34 5.83 13.32 -5.81
N ALA A 35 4.58 13.00 -6.17
CA ALA A 35 3.38 13.36 -5.40
C ALA A 35 3.41 12.74 -4.00
N TYR A 36 3.79 11.46 -3.91
CA TYR A 36 4.02 10.77 -2.64
C TYR A 36 5.07 11.45 -1.77
N ARG A 37 6.23 11.78 -2.34
CA ARG A 37 7.31 12.46 -1.60
C ARG A 37 6.95 13.85 -1.11
N ASN A 38 6.08 14.55 -1.84
CA ASN A 38 5.59 15.85 -1.44
C ASN A 38 4.47 15.77 -0.39
N GLY A 39 3.96 14.56 -0.08
CA GLY A 39 2.80 14.36 0.77
C GLY A 39 1.50 14.90 0.14
N GLU A 40 1.47 15.01 -1.19
CA GLU A 40 0.28 15.43 -1.95
C GLU A 40 -0.70 14.27 -2.10
N GLU A 41 -0.19 13.05 -2.29
CA GLU A 41 -0.95 11.81 -2.43
C GLU A 41 -0.33 10.70 -1.57
N SER A 42 -1.16 9.86 -0.96
CA SER A 42 -0.72 8.71 -0.16
C SER A 42 -0.59 7.46 -1.03
N LEU A 43 0.16 6.44 -0.59
CA LEU A 43 0.28 5.17 -1.33
C LEU A 43 -1.07 4.52 -1.57
N ILE A 44 -1.99 4.65 -0.63
CA ILE A 44 -3.37 4.17 -0.76
C ILE A 44 -4.20 4.86 -1.85
N ASP A 45 -3.81 6.08 -2.25
CA ASP A 45 -4.46 6.86 -3.28
C ASP A 45 -3.83 6.58 -4.65
N LEU A 46 -2.51 6.38 -4.66
CA LEU A 46 -1.70 6.09 -5.83
C LEU A 46 -1.72 4.61 -6.27
N LEU A 47 -1.85 3.69 -5.31
CA LEU A 47 -1.82 2.24 -5.56
C LEU A 47 -3.20 1.64 -5.40
N ASP A 48 -3.57 0.80 -6.38
CA ASP A 48 -4.75 -0.04 -6.27
C ASP A 48 -4.65 -1.07 -5.14
N SER A 49 -5.80 -1.56 -4.68
CA SER A 49 -5.89 -2.56 -3.61
C SER A 49 -5.05 -3.81 -3.86
N GLN A 50 -4.88 -4.23 -5.12
CA GLN A 50 -4.04 -5.36 -5.48
C GLN A 50 -2.54 -5.06 -5.32
N ALA A 51 -2.11 -3.86 -5.71
CA ALA A 51 -0.72 -3.44 -5.61
C ALA A 51 -0.31 -3.22 -4.14
N LEU A 52 -1.23 -2.67 -3.33
CA LEU A 52 -1.06 -2.56 -1.88
C LEU A 52 -0.92 -3.92 -1.20
N HIS A 53 -1.73 -4.90 -1.61
CA HIS A 53 -1.66 -6.27 -1.10
C HIS A 53 -0.30 -6.92 -1.43
N ASP A 54 0.13 -6.82 -2.69
CA ASP A 54 1.40 -7.39 -3.16
C ASP A 54 2.62 -6.74 -2.46
N LEU A 55 2.55 -5.42 -2.26
CA LEU A 55 3.56 -4.67 -1.51
C LEU A 55 3.57 -5.08 -0.03
N ALA A 56 2.41 -5.29 0.58
CA ALA A 56 2.30 -5.74 1.95
C ALA A 56 2.86 -7.16 2.14
N GLU A 57 2.54 -8.08 1.24
CA GLU A 57 3.05 -9.46 1.25
C GLU A 57 4.58 -9.48 1.06
N THR A 58 5.10 -8.69 0.10
CA THR A 58 6.54 -8.59 -0.17
C THR A 58 7.34 -8.11 1.05
N ASN A 59 6.76 -7.21 1.85
CA ASN A 59 7.43 -6.60 3.01
C ASN A 59 7.13 -7.31 4.34
N ASP A 60 6.57 -8.54 4.28
CA ASP A 60 6.18 -9.33 5.45
C ASP A 60 5.33 -8.50 6.44
N LEU A 61 4.47 -7.64 5.89
CA LEU A 61 3.52 -6.92 6.71
C LEU A 61 2.48 -7.92 7.21
N PRO A 62 2.17 -7.94 8.52
CA PRO A 62 1.09 -8.74 9.07
C PRO A 62 -0.24 -8.08 8.70
N ILE A 63 -0.52 -8.02 7.40
CA ILE A 63 -1.83 -7.66 6.90
C ILE A 63 -2.58 -8.96 6.78
N ASP A 64 -3.45 -9.19 7.75
CA ASP A 64 -4.44 -10.25 7.65
C ASP A 64 -5.44 -9.80 6.58
N VAL A 65 -5.14 -10.16 5.33
CA VAL A 65 -6.10 -10.01 4.26
C VAL A 65 -7.01 -11.21 4.41
N PRO A 66 -8.28 -11.03 4.83
CA PRO A 66 -9.17 -12.15 4.97
C PRO A 66 -9.25 -12.83 3.61
N GLU A 67 -8.70 -14.05 3.54
CA GLU A 67 -8.93 -14.98 2.45
C GLU A 67 -10.44 -14.96 2.23
N SER A 68 -10.88 -14.42 1.09
CA SER A 68 -12.29 -14.25 0.79
C SER A 68 -12.97 -15.59 1.10
N GLN A 69 -13.83 -15.61 2.11
CA GLN A 69 -14.62 -16.78 2.43
C GLN A 69 -15.49 -17.08 1.21
N ALA A 70 -15.00 -17.96 0.35
CA ALA A 70 -15.77 -18.65 -0.64
C ALA A 70 -16.51 -19.77 0.12
N GLU A 71 -17.68 -19.41 0.67
CA GLU A 71 -18.71 -20.38 1.05
C GLU A 71 -19.35 -21.01 -0.19
#